data_AF-A0A7K3S9U3-F1
#
_entry.id   AF-A0A7K3S9U3-F1
#
_cell.length_a   1.000
_cell.length_b   1.000
_cell.length_c   1.000
_cell.angle_alpha   90.00
_cell.angle_beta   90.00
_cell.angle_gamma   90.00
#
_symmetry.space_group_name_H-M   'P 1'
#
loop_
_entity.id
_entity.type
_entity.pdbx_description
1 polymer ?
#
loop_
_entity_poly.entity_id
_entity_poly.type
_entity_poly.pdbx_seq_one_letter_code
_entity_poly.pdbx_strand_id
1 'polypeptide(L)' 'MRVLVVTAVPVERDAVTRAFGDSFGGTEEHLSLPGAELHRRGAFDVLAGGAGPAAAAAATA' A
#
# COMPACT_ATOMS: atom_id res chain seq x y z
N MET A 1 0.51 11.08 12.42
CA MET A 1 -0.68 10.38 11.90
C MET A 1 -0.26 9.65 10.64
N ARG A 2 -0.73 8.41 10.42
CA ARG A 2 -0.34 7.55 9.30
C ARG A 2 -1.60 7.04 8.59
N VAL A 3 -1.57 6.98 7.26
CA VAL A 3 -2.71 6.58 6.42
C VAL A 3 -2.39 5.26 5.72
N LEU A 4 -3.32 4.31 5.80
CA LEU A 4 -3.26 3.06 5.04
C LEU A 4 -4.08 3.20 3.76
N VAL A 5 -3.48 2.92 2.61
CA VAL A 5 -4.15 2.84 1.31
C VAL A 5 -4.15 1.39 0.86
N VAL A 6 -5.35 0.83 0.68
CA VAL A 6 -5.55 -0.55 0.23
C VAL A 6 -6.05 -0.53 -1.20
N THR A 7 -5.27 -1.08 -2.12
CA THR A 7 -5.64 -1.27 -3.52
C THR A 7 -6.09 -2.70 -3.77
N ALA A 8 -6.77 -2.97 -4.88
CA ALA A 8 -7.22 -4.32 -5.19
C ALA A 8 -6.07 -5.20 -5.69
N VAL A 9 -5.16 -4.63 -6.49
CA VAL A 9 -4.07 -5.38 -7.15
C VAL A 9 -2.71 -4.70 -7.00
N PRO A 10 -1.59 -5.46 -7.14
CA PRO A 10 -0.24 -4.91 -6.97
C PRO A 10 0.09 -3.74 -7.90
N VAL A 11 -0.36 -3.77 -9.16
CA VAL A 11 -0.10 -2.68 -10.12
C VAL A 11 -0.74 -1.36 -9.70
N GLU A 12 -1.89 -1.41 -9.01
CA GLU A 12 -2.52 -0.22 -8.44
C GLU A 12 -1.73 0.32 -7.24
N ARG A 13 -1.25 -0.56 -6.35
CA ARG A 13 -0.39 -0.19 -5.21
C ARG A 13 0.85 0.54 -5.72
N ASP A 14 1.52 -0.02 -6.73
CA ASP A 14 2.74 0.57 -7.29
C ASP A 14 2.46 1.94 -7.92
N ALA A 15 1.32 2.10 -8.61
CA ALA A 15 0.91 3.38 -9.16
C ALA A 15 0.67 4.43 -8.06
N VAL A 16 0.01 4.05 -6.96
CA VAL A 16 -0.21 4.90 -5.79
C VAL A 16 1.12 5.25 -5.10
N THR A 17 2.02 4.29 -4.89
CA THR A 17 3.34 4.50 -4.30
C THR A 17 4.17 5.51 -5.10
N ARG A 18 4.15 5.40 -6.44
CA ARG A 18 4.82 6.37 -7.35
C ARG A 18 4.21 7.77 -7.22
N ALA A 19 2.89 7.88 -7.28
CA ALA A 19 2.19 9.16 -7.18
C ALA A 19 2.49 9.90 -5.86
N PHE A 20 2.62 9.17 -4.75
CA PHE A 20 3.04 9.77 -3.48
C PHE A 20 4.49 10.27 -3.50
N GLY A 21 5.36 9.62 -4.26
CA GLY A 21 6.74 10.06 -4.41
C GLY A 21 6.92 11.39 -5.06
N ASP A 22 6.23 11.54 -6.18
CA ASP A 22 6.27 12.76 -6.97
C ASP A 22 5.71 13.95 -6.19
N SER A 23 4.80 13.69 -5.25
CA SER A 23 4.06 14.73 -4.52
C SER A 23 4.62 15.08 -3.14
N PHE A 24 5.14 14.09 -2.39
CA PHE A 24 5.45 14.26 -0.95
C PHE A 24 6.91 13.98 -0.58
N GLY A 25 7.72 13.47 -1.50
CA GLY A 25 9.09 13.06 -1.22
C GLY A 25 9.20 11.92 -0.20
N GLY A 26 10.42 11.62 0.22
CA GLY A 26 10.71 10.55 1.18
C GLY A 26 11.15 9.23 0.55
N THR A 27 11.98 8.50 1.31
CA THR A 27 12.50 7.18 0.95
C THR A 27 11.36 6.17 0.88
N GLU A 28 11.35 5.39 -0.19
CA GLU A 28 10.45 4.27 -0.35
C GLU A 28 11.03 3.05 0.38
N GLU A 29 10.23 2.43 1.24
CA GLU A 29 10.57 1.20 1.96
C GLU A 29 9.59 0.11 1.57
N HIS A 30 10.10 -1.09 1.27
CA HIS A 30 9.28 -2.27 1.00
C HIS A 30 9.36 -3.22 2.18
N LEU A 31 8.22 -3.54 2.75
CA LEU A 31 8.08 -4.41 3.91
C LEU A 31 7.33 -5.67 3.49
N SER A 32 7.99 -6.81 3.59
CA SER A 32 7.36 -8.12 3.40
C SER A 32 6.45 -8.43 4.59
N LEU A 33 5.19 -8.70 4.31
CA LEU A 33 4.20 -9.16 5.28
C LEU A 33 3.77 -10.60 4.94
N PRO A 34 3.20 -11.36 5.89
CA PRO A 34 2.60 -12.64 5.57
C PRO A 34 1.50 -12.49 4.50
N GLY A 35 1.77 -12.96 3.28
CA GLY A 35 0.81 -12.93 2.17
C GLY A 35 0.66 -11.58 1.45
N ALA A 36 1.45 -10.55 1.79
CA ALA A 36 1.38 -9.24 1.15
C ALA A 36 2.74 -8.52 1.16
N GLU A 37 2.86 -7.45 0.38
CA GLU A 37 3.99 -6.52 0.44
C GLU A 37 3.46 -5.10 0.61
N LEU A 38 3.96 -4.43 1.65
CA LEU A 38 3.60 -3.07 2.03
C LEU A 38 4.65 -2.09 1.52
N HIS A 39 4.22 -1.08 0.78
CA HIS A 39 5.06 0.04 0.36
C HIS A 39 4.85 1.19 1.33
N ARG A 40 5.90 1.57 2.04
CA ARG A 40 5.89 2.69 2.97
C ARG A 40 6.56 3.90 2.33
N ARG A 41 5.90 5.04 2.41
CA ARG A 41 6.45 6.32 1.96
C ARG A 41 5.91 7.49 2.75
N GLY A 42 6.79 8.18 3.47
CA GLY A 42 6.40 9.31 4.33
C GLY A 42 5.31 8.90 5.33
N ALA A 43 4.15 9.56 5.26
CA ALA A 43 2.99 9.28 6.13
C ALA A 43 2.02 8.22 5.59
N PHE A 44 2.33 7.60 4.44
CA PHE A 44 1.47 6.64 3.75
C PHE A 44 2.07 5.24 3.78
N ASP A 45 1.21 4.26 4.01
CA ASP A 45 1.47 2.85 3.81
C ASP A 45 0.50 2.35 2.74
N VAL A 46 0.99 1.68 1.70
CA VAL A 46 0.20 1.23 0.54
C VAL A 46 0.34 -0.28 0.38
N LEU A 47 -0.78 -1.01 0.30
CA LEU A 47 -0.78 -2.45 0.03
C LEU A 47 -1.81 -2.84 -1.02
N ALA A 48 -1.57 -3.98 -1.66
CA ALA A 48 -2.59 -4.69 -2.43
C ALA A 48 -3.32 -5.69 -1.53
N GLY A 49 -4.59 -5.42 -1.22
CA GLY A 49 -5.43 -6.25 -0.34
C GLY A 49 -6.25 -7.32 -1.06
N GLY A 50 -6.24 -7.34 -2.40
CA GLY A 50 -7.03 -8.27 -3.20
C GLY A 50 -8.41 -7.72 -3.59
N ALA A 51 -8.99 -8.31 -4.63
CA ALA A 51 -10.30 -7.89 -5.14
C ALA A 51 -11.46 -8.49 -4.33
N GLY A 52 -12.41 -7.64 -3.95
CA GLY A 52 -13.61 -8.03 -3.23
C GLY A 52 -13.55 -7.82 -1.71
N PRO A 53 -14.71 -7.83 -1.03
CA PRO A 53 -14.83 -7.39 0.35
C PRO A 53 -14.09 -8.28 1.35
N ALA A 54 -14.10 -9.60 1.14
CA ALA A 54 -13.41 -10.53 2.04
C ALA A 54 -11.89 -10.36 2.01
N ALA A 55 -11.32 -10.17 0.81
CA ALA A 55 -9.89 -9.94 0.64
C ALA A 55 -9.47 -8.60 1.26
N ALA A 56 -10.20 -7.52 0.94
CA ALA A 56 -9.95 -6.20 1.52
C ALA A 56 -10.03 -6.19 3.05
N ALA A 57 -11.00 -6.91 3.64
CA ALA A 57 -11.13 -7.03 5.09
C ALA A 57 -9.94 -7.78 5.71
N ALA A 58 -9.56 -8.94 5.15
CA ALA A 58 -8.44 -9.74 5.63
C ALA A 58 -7.10 -8.96 5.57
N ALA A 59 -6.94 -8.10 4.56
CA ALA A 59 -5.76 -7.27 4.38
C ALA A 59 -5.62 -6.14 5.40
N THR A 60 -6.71 -5.80 6.12
CA THR A 60 -6.75 -4.73 7.14
C THR A 60 -6.91 -5.24 8.58
N ALA A 61 -6.94 -6.57 8.75
CA ALA A 61 -7.14 -7.23 10.04
C ALA A 61 -5.84 -7.39 10.84
#